data_AF-A0A1Q7YBY0-F1
#
_entry.id   AF-A0A1Q7YBY0-F1
#
_cell.length_a   1.000
_cell.length_b   1.000
_cell.length_c   1.000
_cell.angle_alpha   90.00
_cell.angle_beta   90.00
_cell.angle_gamma   90.00
#
_symmetry.space_group_name_H-M   'P 1'
#
loop_
_entity.id
_entity.type
_entity.pdbx_description
1 polymer ?
#
loop_
_entity_poly.entity_id
_entity_poly.type
_entity_poly.pdbx_seq_one_letter_code
_entity_poly.pdbx_strand_id
1 'polypeptide(L)'
;MLTLSSQTLAQSQQAKPNGRTAARTVADPNEEARRQVAISLLTQLADEARSYQDITLRARVQARAADSLWTSDEGRARALFRRAWDAAETVDRESLRQLEEDRQRQMRASGRAAIFRSPRNLRGEVLRMAAKRDRALAEEFLGKLTDADHQEAADASTTSENSQAQQQQKTPDPATPPADVAQRLGLARQLLDEGNVDLAIQFADRALDRVTVSGINFLSALREKNLAAADQRFTALLARAGADPLSDASTVSVLSSYVFTPFLVIILHGNGGTQTMQDREHITPPAGMPPLVRAAFFKTAARILLRPLPQPDQDRTLAGRRGLYFTIARLVPLFDQYAPNYAPELHAQMAALAPDAPEDLRNGSSRMLTRGLASEEQSRDESQEVAERAERAATTEERNGLYARAALIAAQRGDAHAHDFVEKIDNADIRNQLRPYVDFLLVSNAIHQKAVDEALRLAHAGDLTNVQRAYALMEVMRLLKQSEPARAAQILEEAAMEARRIGGTDPDRARALTGVATRMFEINRPRAWEAISEAIKAANSNSEFTGEDAEIAARFSLPNYGTSYTSSSADLFDVRDIFASLAKEDLYRAIELAKSYTSDAPRAAAILAVARAILNVNTPRFTQRTQEVQQTN
;
A
#
# COMPACT_ATOMS: atom_id res chain seq x y z
N MET A 1 52.07 -43.59 63.95
CA MET A 1 50.86 -42.76 64.09
C MET A 1 51.26 -41.30 63.99
N LEU A 2 50.60 -40.55 63.10
CA LEU A 2 50.23 -39.11 63.24
C LEU A 2 51.38 -38.07 63.37
N THR A 3 51.42 -36.92 62.68
CA THR A 3 50.54 -36.29 61.66
C THR A 3 51.29 -35.13 61.01
N LEU A 4 50.88 -34.82 59.78
CA LEU A 4 51.39 -33.81 58.87
C LEU A 4 51.06 -32.36 59.24
N SER A 5 51.97 -31.49 58.80
CA SER A 5 51.96 -30.04 58.84
C SER A 5 51.03 -29.39 57.82
N SER A 6 50.50 -28.24 58.19
CA SER A 6 49.86 -27.26 57.31
C SER A 6 50.48 -25.89 57.58
N GLN A 7 50.90 -25.19 56.52
CA GLN A 7 51.07 -23.74 56.55
C GLN A 7 50.79 -23.13 55.17
N THR A 8 50.06 -22.03 55.27
CA THR A 8 49.35 -21.21 54.30
C THR A 8 50.27 -20.25 53.57
N LEU A 9 50.01 -19.97 52.29
CA LEU A 9 50.47 -18.75 51.61
C LEU A 9 49.41 -18.27 50.59
N ALA A 10 49.18 -16.96 50.64
CA ALA A 10 48.16 -16.20 49.93
C ALA A 10 48.46 -16.04 48.43
N GLN A 11 47.42 -16.01 47.59
CA GLN A 11 47.51 -15.69 46.16
C GLN A 11 46.90 -14.32 45.85
N SER A 12 47.71 -13.48 45.23
CA SER A 12 47.41 -12.17 44.66
C SER A 12 46.81 -12.27 43.25
N GLN A 13 45.86 -11.37 42.98
CA GLN A 13 45.16 -11.18 41.71
C GLN A 13 46.08 -10.71 40.57
N GLN A 14 45.93 -11.29 39.38
CA GLN A 14 46.35 -10.71 38.10
C GLN A 14 45.32 -10.97 36.99
N ALA A 15 45.17 -9.94 36.16
CA ALA A 15 44.10 -9.70 35.21
C ALA A 15 44.08 -10.63 33.99
N LYS A 16 42.86 -10.98 33.52
CA LYS A 16 42.60 -11.68 32.25
C LYS A 16 42.32 -10.65 31.13
N PRO A 17 42.93 -10.79 29.94
CA PRO A 17 42.56 -9.99 28.78
C PRO A 17 41.28 -10.54 28.13
N ASN A 18 40.26 -9.69 27.99
CA ASN A 18 39.01 -9.97 27.29
C ASN A 18 39.22 -9.90 25.77
N GLY A 19 39.60 -11.04 25.16
CA GLY A 19 39.56 -11.24 23.71
C GLY A 19 38.24 -11.88 23.29
N ARG A 20 37.22 -11.06 23.00
CA ARG A 20 36.00 -11.49 22.30
C ARG A 20 36.22 -11.33 20.80
N THR A 21 37.07 -12.17 20.23
CA THR A 21 37.15 -12.34 18.78
C THR A 21 35.98 -13.22 18.36
N ALA A 22 35.18 -12.72 17.42
CA ALA A 22 34.01 -13.37 16.87
C ALA A 22 34.32 -14.81 16.45
N ALA A 23 33.70 -15.77 17.13
CA ALA A 23 33.60 -17.15 16.65
C ALA A 23 32.71 -17.12 15.40
N ARG A 24 33.36 -17.05 14.24
CA ARG A 24 32.76 -17.36 12.94
C ARG A 24 32.38 -18.84 13.02
N THR A 25 31.10 -19.13 13.17
CA THR A 25 30.54 -20.48 13.10
C THR A 25 31.02 -21.11 11.79
N VAL A 26 31.80 -22.18 11.91
CA VAL A 26 32.14 -23.04 10.77
C VAL A 26 30.81 -23.67 10.34
N ALA A 27 30.27 -23.21 9.21
CA ALA A 27 29.05 -23.75 8.64
C ALA A 27 29.19 -25.27 8.43
N ASP A 28 28.12 -26.01 8.68
CA ASP A 28 28.07 -27.45 8.39
C ASP A 28 28.40 -27.66 6.89
N PRO A 29 29.33 -28.58 6.53
CA PRO A 29 29.65 -28.88 5.14
C PRO A 29 28.42 -29.16 4.24
N ASN A 30 27.35 -29.71 4.82
CA ASN A 30 26.08 -29.93 4.11
C ASN A 30 25.31 -28.63 3.85
N GLU A 31 25.39 -27.63 4.73
CA GLU A 31 24.76 -26.32 4.54
C GLU A 31 25.48 -25.51 3.46
N GLU A 32 26.81 -25.53 3.44
CA GLU A 32 27.58 -24.84 2.40
C GLU A 32 27.33 -25.48 1.02
N ALA A 33 27.27 -26.82 0.94
CA ALA A 33 26.90 -27.50 -0.30
C ALA A 33 25.49 -27.10 -0.79
N ARG A 34 24.50 -27.06 0.11
CA ARG A 34 23.13 -26.58 -0.21
C ARG A 34 23.13 -25.12 -0.67
N ARG A 35 23.92 -24.26 -0.03
CA ARG A 35 24.09 -22.86 -0.41
C ARG A 35 24.64 -22.71 -1.82
N GLN A 36 25.67 -23.47 -2.18
CA GLN A 36 26.24 -23.46 -3.53
C GLN A 36 25.24 -23.94 -4.59
N VAL A 37 24.43 -24.94 -4.28
CA VAL A 37 23.33 -25.39 -5.14
C VAL A 37 22.31 -24.25 -5.35
N ALA A 38 21.91 -23.54 -4.29
CA ALA A 38 20.97 -22.43 -4.40
C ALA A 38 21.52 -21.25 -5.22
N ILE A 39 22.80 -20.89 -5.06
CA ILE A 39 23.47 -19.86 -5.87
C ILE A 39 23.50 -20.25 -7.35
N SER A 40 23.84 -21.51 -7.63
CA SER A 40 23.89 -22.06 -9.00
C SER A 40 22.50 -22.06 -9.63
N LEU A 41 21.47 -22.42 -8.86
CA LEU A 41 20.08 -22.43 -9.30
C LEU A 41 19.57 -21.03 -9.65
N LEU A 42 19.85 -20.02 -8.83
CA LEU A 42 19.50 -18.62 -9.12
C LEU A 42 20.25 -18.06 -10.33
N THR A 43 21.52 -18.43 -10.45
CA THR A 43 22.38 -18.10 -11.59
C THR A 43 21.78 -18.62 -12.88
N GLN A 44 21.44 -19.91 -12.91
CA GLN A 44 20.82 -20.57 -14.06
C GLN A 44 19.47 -19.94 -14.38
N LEU A 45 18.62 -19.70 -13.37
CA LEU A 45 17.31 -19.08 -13.57
C LEU A 45 17.43 -17.67 -14.15
N ALA A 46 18.37 -16.85 -13.67
CA ALA A 46 18.57 -15.49 -14.17
C ALA A 46 19.07 -15.47 -15.63
N ASP A 47 19.84 -16.49 -16.02
CA ASP A 47 20.31 -16.65 -17.40
C ASP A 47 19.20 -17.20 -18.31
N GLU A 48 18.39 -18.16 -17.85
CA GLU A 48 17.19 -18.67 -18.53
C GLU A 48 16.14 -17.57 -18.74
N ALA A 49 15.93 -16.70 -17.74
CA ALA A 49 14.94 -15.63 -17.81
C ALA A 49 15.16 -14.70 -19.01
N ARG A 50 16.39 -14.63 -19.55
CA ARG A 50 16.69 -13.85 -20.77
C ARG A 50 15.90 -14.30 -21.99
N SER A 51 15.53 -15.58 -22.07
CA SER A 51 14.75 -16.14 -23.17
C SER A 51 13.24 -16.15 -22.93
N TYR A 52 12.76 -15.65 -21.78
CA TYR A 52 11.32 -15.59 -21.51
C TYR A 52 10.62 -14.64 -22.49
N GLN A 53 9.54 -15.10 -23.10
CA GLN A 53 8.74 -14.29 -24.02
C GLN A 53 8.09 -13.10 -23.29
N ASP A 54 7.64 -13.31 -22.05
CA ASP A 54 7.15 -12.24 -21.19
C ASP A 54 8.31 -11.41 -20.62
N ILE A 55 8.45 -10.18 -21.14
CA ILE A 55 9.47 -9.21 -20.69
C ILE A 55 9.19 -8.75 -19.25
N THR A 56 7.93 -8.71 -18.82
CA THR A 56 7.56 -8.38 -17.43
C THR A 56 8.10 -9.43 -16.47
N LEU A 57 7.87 -10.70 -16.79
CA LEU A 57 8.40 -11.83 -16.02
C LEU A 57 9.93 -11.81 -16.00
N ARG A 58 10.57 -11.56 -17.16
CA ARG A 58 12.03 -11.45 -17.27
C ARG A 58 12.61 -10.42 -16.30
N ALA A 59 12.08 -9.20 -16.29
CA ALA A 59 12.56 -8.13 -15.41
C ALA A 59 12.41 -8.51 -13.94
N ARG A 60 11.25 -9.06 -13.54
CA ARG A 60 10.99 -9.48 -12.15
C ARG A 60 11.92 -10.60 -11.70
N VAL A 61 12.09 -11.64 -12.52
CA VAL A 61 12.96 -12.77 -12.18
C VAL A 61 14.41 -12.32 -12.04
N GLN A 62 14.90 -11.47 -12.94
CA GLN A 62 16.26 -10.91 -12.86
C GLN A 62 16.45 -10.03 -11.61
N ALA A 63 15.50 -9.14 -11.30
CA ALA A 63 15.59 -8.28 -10.11
C ALA A 63 15.57 -9.09 -8.81
N ARG A 64 14.74 -10.13 -8.75
CA ARG A 64 14.63 -11.00 -7.56
C ARG A 64 15.82 -11.93 -7.40
N ALA A 65 16.37 -12.44 -8.50
CA ALA A 65 17.63 -13.17 -8.48
C ALA A 65 18.78 -12.27 -8.02
N ALA A 66 18.85 -11.02 -8.51
CA ALA A 66 19.82 -10.03 -8.05
C ALA A 66 19.73 -9.78 -6.54
N ASP A 67 18.53 -9.50 -6.04
CA ASP A 67 18.28 -9.30 -4.61
C ASP A 67 18.70 -10.49 -3.75
N SER A 68 18.51 -11.71 -4.26
CA SER A 68 18.87 -12.95 -3.55
C SER A 68 20.38 -13.23 -3.58
N LEU A 69 21.04 -12.89 -4.67
CA LEU A 69 22.47 -13.11 -4.86
C LEU A 69 23.33 -12.02 -4.22
N TRP A 70 22.75 -10.90 -3.80
CA TRP A 70 23.49 -9.72 -3.31
C TRP A 70 24.58 -10.05 -2.28
N THR A 71 24.24 -10.79 -1.23
CA THR A 71 25.18 -11.14 -0.15
C THR A 71 26.28 -12.11 -0.59
N SER A 72 26.09 -12.84 -1.69
CA SER A 72 27.03 -13.86 -2.16
C SER A 72 27.90 -13.36 -3.32
N ASP A 73 27.34 -12.55 -4.22
CA ASP A 73 28.04 -11.95 -5.37
C ASP A 73 27.41 -10.59 -5.72
N GLU A 74 27.92 -9.52 -5.10
CA GLU A 74 27.43 -8.16 -5.35
C GLU A 74 27.66 -7.71 -6.80
N GLY A 75 28.77 -8.12 -7.41
CA GLY A 75 29.13 -7.71 -8.77
C GLY A 75 28.11 -8.23 -9.78
N ARG A 76 27.78 -9.52 -9.67
CA ARG A 76 26.73 -10.14 -10.47
C ARG A 76 25.36 -9.59 -10.15
N ALA A 77 25.04 -9.38 -8.87
CA ALA A 77 23.75 -8.81 -8.47
C ALA A 77 23.54 -7.40 -9.05
N ARG A 78 24.54 -6.51 -9.00
CA ARG A 78 24.49 -5.20 -9.67
C ARG A 78 24.23 -5.32 -11.17
N ALA A 79 24.93 -6.24 -11.84
CA ALA A 79 24.73 -6.48 -13.27
C ALA A 79 23.31 -6.99 -13.58
N LEU A 80 22.76 -7.86 -12.74
CA LEU A 80 21.39 -8.36 -12.89
C LEU A 80 20.34 -7.27 -12.64
N PHE A 81 20.54 -6.40 -11.64
CA PHE A 81 19.64 -5.26 -11.42
C PHE A 81 19.61 -4.29 -12.62
N ARG A 82 20.77 -3.99 -13.23
CA ARG A 82 20.82 -3.15 -14.44
C ARG A 82 20.07 -3.79 -15.61
N ARG A 83 20.25 -5.09 -15.83
CA ARG A 83 19.49 -5.81 -16.87
C ARG A 83 17.99 -5.82 -16.61
N ALA A 84 17.59 -6.03 -15.35
CA ALA A 84 16.20 -5.97 -14.95
C ALA A 84 15.60 -4.58 -15.19
N TRP A 85 16.38 -3.52 -14.94
CA TRP A 85 16.00 -2.14 -15.23
C TRP A 85 15.79 -1.93 -16.72
N ASP A 86 16.72 -2.37 -17.58
CA ASP A 86 16.60 -2.21 -19.04
C ASP A 86 15.36 -2.95 -19.60
N ALA A 87 15.08 -4.15 -19.08
CA ALA A 87 13.88 -4.90 -19.43
C ALA A 87 12.60 -4.18 -18.94
N ALA A 88 12.62 -3.64 -17.71
CA ALA A 88 11.50 -2.87 -17.16
C ALA A 88 11.24 -1.58 -17.94
N GLU A 89 12.28 -0.88 -18.36
CA GLU A 89 12.15 0.32 -19.19
C GLU A 89 11.50 0.02 -20.53
N THR A 90 11.83 -1.11 -21.14
CA THR A 90 11.19 -1.56 -22.40
C THR A 90 9.69 -1.75 -22.21
N VAL A 91 9.28 -2.45 -21.14
CA VAL A 91 7.87 -2.73 -20.83
C VAL A 91 7.10 -1.46 -20.50
N ASP A 92 7.65 -0.60 -19.64
CA ASP A 92 7.00 0.65 -19.24
C ASP A 92 6.80 1.56 -20.46
N ARG A 93 7.81 1.68 -21.35
CA ARG A 93 7.72 2.49 -22.57
C ARG A 93 6.70 1.95 -23.56
N GLU A 94 6.63 0.63 -23.75
CA GLU A 94 5.63 0.00 -24.60
C GLU A 94 4.22 0.18 -24.02
N SER A 95 4.06 0.01 -22.70
CA SER A 95 2.79 0.21 -22.00
C SER A 95 2.29 1.65 -22.13
N LEU A 96 3.20 2.64 -22.01
CA LEU A 96 2.87 4.05 -22.22
C LEU A 96 2.46 4.34 -23.67
N ARG A 97 3.14 3.75 -24.66
CA ARG A 97 2.76 3.89 -26.07
C ARG A 97 1.40 3.30 -26.37
N GLN A 98 1.13 2.08 -25.90
CA GLN A 98 -0.18 1.43 -26.07
C GLN A 98 -1.30 2.26 -25.42
N LEU A 99 -1.06 2.78 -24.22
CA LEU A 99 -2.00 3.65 -23.53
C LEU A 99 -2.31 4.92 -24.34
N GLU A 100 -1.29 5.55 -24.91
CA GLU A 100 -1.44 6.76 -25.74
C GLU A 100 -2.18 6.45 -27.05
N GLU A 101 -1.88 5.33 -27.70
CA GLU A 101 -2.62 4.87 -28.88
C GLU A 101 -4.10 4.62 -28.57
N ASP A 102 -4.40 3.93 -27.47
CA ASP A 102 -5.77 3.67 -27.03
C ASP A 102 -6.50 4.96 -26.69
N ARG A 103 -5.82 5.90 -26.02
CA ARG A 103 -6.33 7.25 -25.75
C ARG A 103 -6.68 7.96 -27.05
N GLN A 104 -5.81 7.94 -28.06
CA GLN A 104 -6.06 8.57 -29.35
C GLN A 104 -7.19 7.90 -30.13
N ARG A 105 -7.25 6.56 -30.15
CA ARG A 105 -8.32 5.80 -30.80
C ARG A 105 -9.67 6.11 -30.16
N GLN A 106 -9.75 6.18 -28.84
CA GLN A 106 -10.99 6.49 -28.13
C GLN A 106 -11.39 7.97 -28.22
N MET A 107 -10.44 8.91 -28.19
CA MET A 107 -10.74 10.32 -28.47
C MET A 107 -11.37 10.50 -29.85
N ARG A 108 -10.93 9.73 -30.85
CA ARG A 108 -11.55 9.72 -32.19
C ARG A 108 -12.91 9.03 -32.24
N ALA A 109 -13.20 8.10 -31.33
CA ALA A 109 -14.41 7.27 -31.37
C ALA A 109 -15.57 7.78 -30.50
N SER A 110 -15.32 8.36 -29.31
CA SER A 110 -16.38 8.59 -28.31
C SER A 110 -16.38 9.96 -27.64
N GLY A 111 -15.34 10.80 -27.83
CA GLY A 111 -15.27 12.14 -27.25
C GLY A 111 -15.30 12.20 -25.71
N ARG A 112 -15.17 11.06 -25.01
CA ARG A 112 -15.12 10.97 -23.53
C ARG A 112 -13.78 10.40 -23.09
N ALA A 113 -13.22 10.97 -22.01
CA ALA A 113 -12.05 10.42 -21.34
C ALA A 113 -12.44 9.15 -20.57
N ALA A 114 -11.82 8.01 -20.90
CA ALA A 114 -12.00 6.76 -20.17
C ALA A 114 -11.19 6.75 -18.85
N ILE A 115 -11.65 5.96 -17.88
CA ILE A 115 -10.89 5.63 -16.67
C ILE A 115 -9.83 4.58 -17.07
N PHE A 116 -8.59 5.02 -17.28
CA PHE A 116 -7.50 4.13 -17.66
C PHE A 116 -6.90 3.45 -16.42
N ARG A 117 -6.58 2.16 -16.52
CA ARG A 117 -5.73 1.49 -15.52
C ARG A 117 -4.33 2.10 -15.63
N SER A 118 -3.79 2.61 -14.53
CA SER A 118 -2.42 3.13 -14.49
C SER A 118 -1.45 2.07 -15.03
N PRO A 119 -0.48 2.44 -15.90
CA PRO A 119 0.47 1.49 -16.44
C PRO A 119 1.25 0.81 -15.31
N ARG A 120 1.58 -0.47 -15.51
CA ARG A 120 2.41 -1.23 -14.56
C ARG A 120 3.75 -0.50 -14.43
N ASN A 121 4.13 -0.08 -13.22
CA ASN A 121 5.39 0.63 -12.97
C ASN A 121 6.49 -0.37 -12.61
N LEU A 122 7.04 -1.06 -13.62
CA LEU A 122 8.03 -2.11 -13.41
C LEU A 122 9.40 -1.52 -13.04
N ARG A 123 9.74 -0.34 -13.58
CA ARG A 123 10.95 0.40 -13.17
C ARG A 123 10.93 0.71 -11.67
N GLY A 124 9.78 1.14 -11.13
CA GLY A 124 9.60 1.39 -9.71
C GLY A 124 9.82 0.14 -8.84
N GLU A 125 9.37 -1.04 -9.30
CA GLU A 125 9.62 -2.31 -8.61
C GLU A 125 11.12 -2.64 -8.52
N VAL A 126 11.84 -2.51 -9.64
CA VAL A 126 13.30 -2.76 -9.70
C VAL A 126 14.07 -1.74 -8.86
N LEU A 127 13.75 -0.45 -8.98
CA LEU A 127 14.36 0.63 -8.18
C LEU A 127 14.23 0.35 -6.69
N ARG A 128 13.03 -0.02 -6.23
CA ARG A 128 12.78 -0.30 -4.83
C ARG A 128 13.56 -1.51 -4.31
N MET A 129 13.76 -2.56 -5.12
CA MET A 129 14.62 -3.69 -4.75
C MET A 129 16.10 -3.29 -4.70
N ALA A 130 16.58 -2.54 -5.70
CA ALA A 130 17.95 -2.05 -5.74
C ALA A 130 18.25 -1.10 -4.56
N ALA A 131 17.32 -0.21 -4.20
CA ALA A 131 17.47 0.74 -3.11
C ALA A 131 17.76 0.10 -1.76
N LYS A 132 17.21 -1.09 -1.50
CA LYS A 132 17.48 -1.85 -0.26
C LYS A 132 18.91 -2.38 -0.16
N ARG A 133 19.58 -2.51 -1.30
CA ARG A 133 20.88 -3.19 -1.42
C ARG A 133 22.02 -2.21 -1.67
N ASP A 134 21.79 -1.25 -2.56
CA ASP A 134 22.80 -0.31 -3.00
C ASP A 134 22.18 1.05 -3.29
N ARG A 135 22.51 2.01 -2.42
CA ARG A 135 22.06 3.39 -2.56
C ARG A 135 22.59 4.03 -3.85
N ALA A 136 23.84 3.77 -4.24
CA ALA A 136 24.42 4.36 -5.44
C ALA A 136 23.69 3.85 -6.70
N LEU A 137 23.32 2.57 -6.72
CA LEU A 137 22.53 2.00 -7.80
C LEU A 137 21.10 2.57 -7.86
N ALA A 138 20.46 2.81 -6.71
CA ALA A 138 19.15 3.45 -6.70
C ALA A 138 19.20 4.93 -7.12
N GLU A 139 20.26 5.65 -6.78
CA GLU A 139 20.48 7.01 -7.28
C GLU A 139 20.76 7.01 -8.80
N GLU A 140 21.49 6.02 -9.33
CA GLU A 140 21.65 5.80 -10.78
C GLU A 140 20.28 5.65 -11.47
N PHE A 141 19.41 4.79 -10.93
CA PHE A 141 18.08 4.54 -11.48
C PHE A 141 17.11 5.72 -11.34
N LEU A 142 17.14 6.44 -10.22
CA LEU A 142 16.38 7.69 -10.06
C LEU A 142 16.80 8.75 -11.09
N GLY A 143 18.10 8.87 -11.35
CA GLY A 143 18.63 9.76 -12.39
C GLY A 143 18.06 9.41 -13.77
N LYS A 144 18.13 8.13 -14.16
CA LYS A 144 17.55 7.64 -15.44
C LYS A 144 16.05 7.92 -15.56
N LEU A 145 15.31 7.82 -14.46
CA LEU A 145 13.87 8.09 -14.45
C LEU A 145 13.58 9.58 -14.69
N THR A 146 14.38 10.46 -14.08
CA THR A 146 14.28 11.92 -14.27
C THR A 146 14.67 12.33 -15.69
N ASP A 147 15.74 11.76 -16.25
CA ASP A 147 16.18 12.02 -17.63
C ASP A 147 15.12 11.58 -18.65
N ALA A 148 14.48 10.44 -18.42
CA ALA A 148 13.39 9.95 -19.27
C ALA A 148 12.18 10.89 -19.25
N ASP A 149 11.75 11.35 -18.07
CA ASP A 149 10.64 12.30 -17.94
C ASP A 149 10.94 13.63 -18.65
N HIS A 150 12.19 14.11 -18.58
CA HIS A 150 12.63 15.31 -19.29
C HIS A 150 12.59 15.13 -20.81
N GLN A 151 13.01 13.96 -21.32
CA GLN A 151 12.95 13.64 -22.74
C GLN A 151 11.50 13.53 -23.24
N GLU A 152 10.63 12.86 -22.49
CA GLU A 152 9.20 12.73 -22.83
C GLU A 152 8.50 14.10 -22.82
N ALA A 153 8.81 14.98 -21.86
CA ALA A 153 8.29 16.34 -21.83
C ALA A 153 8.78 17.18 -23.01
N ALA A 154 10.04 17.00 -23.43
CA ALA A 154 10.60 17.69 -24.60
C ALA A 154 9.91 17.23 -25.90
N ASP A 155 9.74 15.92 -26.10
CA ASP A 155 9.08 15.34 -27.28
C ASP A 155 7.59 15.75 -27.37
N ALA A 156 6.91 15.83 -26.23
CA ALA A 156 5.53 16.32 -26.16
C ALA A 156 5.42 17.82 -26.52
N SER A 157 6.43 18.62 -26.18
CA SER A 157 6.46 20.06 -26.49
C SER A 157 6.73 20.35 -27.97
N THR A 158 7.44 19.46 -28.68
CA THR A 158 7.68 19.59 -30.14
C THR A 158 6.47 19.26 -31.00
N THR A 159 5.45 18.59 -30.46
CA THR A 159 4.28 18.12 -31.23
C THR A 159 3.06 19.06 -31.11
N SER A 160 3.17 20.16 -30.35
CA SER A 160 2.05 21.07 -30.11
C SER A 160 2.51 22.53 -30.07
N GLU A 161 2.54 23.20 -31.23
CA GLU A 161 2.87 24.63 -31.38
C GLU A 161 1.91 25.55 -30.57
N ASN A 162 0.73 25.07 -30.20
CA ASN A 162 -0.24 25.81 -29.37
C ASN A 162 -0.01 25.72 -27.85
N SER A 163 0.89 24.87 -27.37
CA SER A 163 1.15 24.71 -25.92
C SER A 163 2.17 25.69 -25.36
N GLN A 164 2.99 26.32 -26.21
CA GLN A 164 4.02 27.28 -25.78
C GLN A 164 3.41 28.59 -25.24
N ALA A 165 2.22 28.98 -25.72
CA ALA A 165 1.52 30.18 -25.26
C ALA A 165 0.80 29.99 -23.90
N GLN A 166 0.50 28.75 -23.48
CA GLN A 166 -0.15 28.46 -22.18
C GLN A 166 0.83 28.06 -21.07
N GLN A 167 2.07 27.68 -21.40
CA GLN A 167 3.08 27.32 -20.39
C GLN A 167 3.80 28.54 -19.77
N GLN A 168 3.75 29.72 -20.39
CA GLN A 168 4.44 30.92 -19.88
C GLN A 168 3.73 31.65 -18.73
N GLN A 169 2.55 31.18 -18.26
CA GLN A 169 1.78 31.84 -17.18
C GLN A 169 1.28 30.91 -16.07
N LYS A 170 1.78 29.67 -15.97
CA LYS A 170 1.43 28.81 -14.83
C LYS A 170 2.52 28.93 -13.76
N THR A 171 2.30 29.78 -12.77
CA THR A 171 3.06 29.74 -11.52
C THR A 171 3.11 28.28 -11.05
N PRO A 172 4.29 27.66 -10.85
CA PRO A 172 4.36 26.26 -10.43
C PRO A 172 3.55 26.09 -9.15
N ASP A 173 2.59 25.15 -9.17
CA ASP A 173 1.81 24.81 -7.97
C ASP A 173 2.77 24.18 -6.94
N PRO A 174 3.08 24.84 -5.81
CA PRO A 174 3.96 24.34 -4.76
C PRO A 174 3.46 23.04 -4.15
N ALA A 175 2.16 22.75 -4.24
CA ALA A 175 1.58 21.51 -3.76
C ALA A 175 1.96 20.30 -4.63
N THR A 176 2.32 20.52 -5.90
CA THR A 176 2.77 19.48 -6.82
C THR A 176 4.31 19.45 -6.86
N PRO A 177 4.95 18.42 -6.26
CA PRO A 177 6.40 18.27 -6.37
C PRO A 177 6.82 18.10 -7.84
N PRO A 178 8.00 18.60 -8.25
CA PRO A 178 8.66 18.19 -9.48
C PRO A 178 8.79 16.66 -9.54
N ALA A 179 8.83 16.12 -10.75
CA ALA A 179 8.75 14.67 -10.99
C ALA A 179 9.81 13.88 -10.21
N ASP A 180 11.04 14.39 -10.14
CA ASP A 180 12.16 13.80 -9.39
C ASP A 180 11.86 13.74 -7.87
N VAL A 181 11.32 14.82 -7.31
CA VAL A 181 10.91 14.91 -5.90
C VAL A 181 9.74 13.96 -5.62
N ALA A 182 8.77 13.89 -6.53
CA ALA A 182 7.61 13.00 -6.43
C ALA A 182 8.03 11.53 -6.42
N GLN A 183 8.91 11.14 -7.35
CA GLN A 183 9.44 9.78 -7.46
C GLN A 183 10.24 9.38 -6.22
N ARG A 184 11.10 10.28 -5.73
CA ARG A 184 11.91 10.04 -4.54
C ARG A 184 11.05 9.88 -3.28
N LEU A 185 10.02 10.71 -3.09
CA LEU A 185 9.06 10.57 -1.99
C LEU A 185 8.20 9.31 -2.13
N GLY A 186 7.83 8.94 -3.36
CA GLY A 186 7.16 7.67 -3.65
C GLY A 186 7.99 6.46 -3.22
N LEU A 187 9.27 6.42 -3.61
CA LEU A 187 10.20 5.38 -3.16
C LEU A 187 10.34 5.37 -1.63
N ALA A 188 10.55 6.54 -1.02
CA ALA A 188 10.66 6.65 0.43
C ALA A 188 9.40 6.14 1.15
N ARG A 189 8.20 6.46 0.63
CA ARG A 189 6.92 5.99 1.17
C ARG A 189 6.82 4.47 1.12
N GLN A 190 7.20 3.86 0.00
CA GLN A 190 7.18 2.40 -0.17
C GLN A 190 8.15 1.72 0.80
N LEU A 191 9.39 2.21 0.90
CA LEU A 191 10.38 1.70 1.85
C LEU A 191 9.90 1.85 3.30
N LEU A 192 9.23 2.96 3.60
CA LEU A 192 8.66 3.20 4.92
C LEU A 192 7.57 2.17 5.22
N ASP A 193 6.63 1.92 4.31
CA ASP A 193 5.56 0.94 4.49
C ASP A 193 6.10 -0.47 4.75
N GLU A 194 7.17 -0.86 4.06
CA GLU A 194 7.89 -2.13 4.28
C GLU A 194 8.68 -2.20 5.61
N GLY A 195 8.75 -1.10 6.37
CA GLY A 195 9.46 -1.04 7.65
C GLY A 195 10.93 -0.63 7.55
N ASN A 196 11.44 -0.28 6.38
CA ASN A 196 12.80 0.21 6.18
C ASN A 196 12.91 1.71 6.52
N VAL A 197 12.65 2.06 7.79
CA VAL A 197 12.49 3.45 8.26
C VAL A 197 13.72 4.32 7.97
N ASP A 198 14.93 3.86 8.30
CA ASP A 198 16.16 4.65 8.12
C ASP A 198 16.46 4.92 6.64
N LEU A 199 16.23 3.92 5.78
CA LEU A 199 16.45 4.05 4.34
C LEU A 199 15.39 4.98 3.71
N ALA A 200 14.13 4.83 4.13
CA ALA A 200 13.06 5.73 3.71
C ALA A 200 13.38 7.19 4.04
N ILE A 201 13.87 7.44 5.25
CA ILE A 201 14.33 8.77 5.69
C ILE A 201 15.46 9.28 4.79
N GLN A 202 16.47 8.46 4.50
CA GLN A 202 17.62 8.87 3.67
C GLN A 202 17.21 9.31 2.26
N PHE A 203 16.22 8.66 1.67
CA PHE A 203 15.66 9.07 0.38
C PHE A 203 14.79 10.31 0.54
N ALA A 204 13.93 10.39 1.56
CA ALA A 204 13.03 11.52 1.76
C ALA A 204 13.75 12.84 2.09
N ASP A 205 14.86 12.82 2.84
CA ASP A 205 15.51 14.03 3.35
C ASP A 205 15.91 15.03 2.24
N ARG A 206 16.28 14.53 1.06
CA ARG A 206 16.60 15.38 -0.12
C ARG A 206 15.36 15.94 -0.80
N ALA A 207 14.20 15.31 -0.63
CA ALA A 207 12.93 15.69 -1.24
C ALA A 207 12.02 16.51 -0.30
N LEU A 208 12.36 16.63 0.98
CA LEU A 208 11.64 17.45 1.96
C LEU A 208 12.18 18.89 2.03
N ASP A 209 12.65 19.43 0.89
CA ASP A 209 13.17 20.79 0.78
C ASP A 209 12.07 21.85 0.90
N ARG A 210 10.89 21.57 0.32
CA ARG A 210 9.71 22.43 0.30
C ARG A 210 8.46 21.71 0.83
N VAL A 211 7.42 22.47 1.14
CA VAL A 211 6.12 21.90 1.56
C VAL A 211 5.40 21.33 0.33
N THR A 212 5.16 20.01 0.33
CA THR A 212 4.41 19.32 -0.71
C THR A 212 3.42 18.35 -0.09
N VAL A 213 2.36 17.98 -0.83
CA VAL A 213 1.37 16.99 -0.36
C VAL A 213 2.04 15.65 -0.08
N SER A 214 2.85 15.15 -1.03
CA SER A 214 3.59 13.90 -0.88
C SER A 214 4.54 13.93 0.31
N GLY A 215 5.16 15.08 0.59
CA GLY A 215 6.04 15.27 1.74
C GLY A 215 5.29 15.18 3.07
N ILE A 216 4.14 15.84 3.19
CA ILE A 216 3.31 15.78 4.41
C ILE A 216 2.69 14.40 4.62
N ASN A 217 2.24 13.72 3.57
CA ASN A 217 1.73 12.35 3.68
C ASN A 217 2.84 11.38 4.08
N PHE A 218 4.05 11.55 3.54
CA PHE A 218 5.23 10.80 4.00
C PHE A 218 5.52 11.06 5.48
N LEU A 219 5.55 12.31 5.93
CA LEU A 219 5.80 12.65 7.33
C LEU A 219 4.70 12.10 8.26
N SER A 220 3.44 12.19 7.86
CA SER A 220 2.31 11.64 8.62
C SER A 220 2.44 10.13 8.79
N ALA A 221 2.85 9.42 7.73
CA ALA A 221 3.14 7.99 7.82
C ALA A 221 4.41 7.68 8.62
N LEU A 222 5.45 8.51 8.51
CA LEU A 222 6.68 8.34 9.27
C LEU A 222 6.38 8.48 10.76
N ARG A 223 5.50 9.41 11.13
CA ARG A 223 5.09 9.65 12.52
C ARG A 223 4.51 8.39 13.17
N GLU A 224 3.69 7.62 12.44
CA GLU A 224 3.14 6.36 12.94
C GLU A 224 4.21 5.32 13.30
N LYS A 225 5.39 5.39 12.66
CA LYS A 225 6.50 4.45 12.88
C LYS A 225 7.61 5.03 13.76
N ASN A 226 7.84 6.33 13.70
CA ASN A 226 8.88 7.06 14.41
C ASN A 226 8.47 8.53 14.61
N LEU A 227 7.83 8.80 15.75
CA LEU A 227 7.32 10.12 16.13
C LEU A 227 8.42 11.20 16.11
N ALA A 228 9.58 10.90 16.70
CA ALA A 228 10.67 11.87 16.87
C ALA A 228 11.30 12.26 15.53
N ALA A 229 11.57 11.28 14.66
CA ALA A 229 12.16 11.54 13.35
C ALA A 229 11.22 12.36 12.44
N ALA A 230 9.91 12.09 12.51
CA ALA A 230 8.91 12.86 11.79
C ALA A 230 8.77 14.30 12.32
N ASP A 231 8.66 14.46 13.64
CA ASP A 231 8.49 15.78 14.27
C ASP A 231 9.69 16.70 14.04
N GLN A 232 10.91 16.15 14.06
CA GLN A 232 12.12 16.89 13.74
C GLN A 232 12.08 17.45 12.31
N ARG A 233 11.69 16.62 11.34
CA ARG A 233 11.62 17.00 9.92
C ARG A 233 10.49 17.95 9.64
N PHE A 234 9.33 17.72 10.24
CA PHE A 234 8.20 18.63 10.17
C PHE A 234 8.56 20.01 10.74
N THR A 235 9.27 20.07 11.87
CA THR A 235 9.73 21.34 12.46
C THR A 235 10.72 22.06 11.54
N ALA A 236 11.65 21.33 10.91
CA ALA A 236 12.55 21.92 9.91
C ALA A 236 11.78 22.46 8.69
N LEU A 237 10.73 21.75 8.26
CA LEU A 237 9.87 22.16 7.16
C LEU A 237 9.06 23.43 7.51
N LEU A 238 8.54 23.53 8.73
CA LEU A 238 7.89 24.75 9.25
C LEU A 238 8.84 25.95 9.21
N ALA A 239 10.09 25.77 9.65
CA ALA A 239 11.08 26.85 9.65
C ALA A 239 11.36 27.36 8.22
N ARG A 240 11.44 26.46 7.24
CA ARG A 240 11.60 26.81 5.81
C ARG A 240 10.38 27.55 5.27
N ALA A 241 9.18 27.02 5.49
CA ALA A 241 7.93 27.67 5.05
C ALA A 241 7.75 29.07 5.66
N GLY A 242 8.10 29.25 6.94
CA GLY A 242 8.05 30.56 7.59
C GLY A 242 9.05 31.58 7.02
N ALA A 243 10.15 31.13 6.43
CA ALA A 243 11.17 31.97 5.80
C ALA A 243 10.90 32.22 4.31
N ASP A 244 10.13 31.35 3.66
CA ASP A 244 9.83 31.42 2.23
C ASP A 244 8.75 32.50 1.93
N PRO A 245 9.09 33.53 1.12
CA PRO A 245 8.13 34.54 0.68
C PRO A 245 6.98 33.98 -0.15
N LEU A 246 7.15 32.83 -0.82
CA LEU A 246 6.13 32.20 -1.65
C LEU A 246 5.11 31.39 -0.85
N SER A 247 5.38 31.11 0.42
CA SER A 247 4.43 30.39 1.29
C SER A 247 3.16 31.22 1.54
N ASP A 248 2.00 30.58 1.38
CA ASP A 248 0.69 31.22 1.46
C ASP A 248 -0.32 30.39 2.27
N ALA A 249 -1.62 30.72 2.19
CA ALA A 249 -2.66 30.01 2.93
C ALA A 249 -2.80 28.53 2.51
N SER A 250 -2.53 28.18 1.25
CA SER A 250 -2.49 26.80 0.79
C SER A 250 -1.33 26.04 1.44
N THR A 251 -0.17 26.68 1.59
CA THR A 251 0.97 26.11 2.32
C THR A 251 0.61 25.79 3.78
N VAL A 252 -0.08 26.72 4.46
CA VAL A 252 -0.54 26.52 5.85
C VAL A 252 -1.58 25.41 5.94
N SER A 253 -2.50 25.34 4.97
CA SER A 253 -3.51 24.28 4.89
C SER A 253 -2.85 22.89 4.77
N VAL A 254 -1.86 22.73 3.90
CA VAL A 254 -1.08 21.49 3.73
C VAL A 254 -0.33 21.12 5.02
N LEU A 255 0.30 22.09 5.68
CA LEU A 255 1.01 21.86 6.95
C LEU A 255 0.05 21.45 8.09
N SER A 256 -1.18 21.95 8.10
CA SER A 256 -2.17 21.65 9.13
C SER A 256 -2.55 20.17 9.19
N SER A 257 -2.49 19.49 8.03
CA SER A 257 -2.79 18.06 7.90
C SER A 257 -1.92 17.20 8.80
N TYR A 258 -0.63 17.50 8.94
CA TYR A 258 0.25 16.74 9.83
C TYR A 258 -0.17 16.82 11.32
N VAL A 259 -0.71 17.96 11.74
CA VAL A 259 -0.98 18.27 13.15
C VAL A 259 -2.40 17.89 13.56
N PHE A 260 -3.38 18.00 12.67
CA PHE A 260 -4.80 17.86 13.02
C PHE A 260 -5.54 16.81 12.21
N THR A 261 -5.26 16.72 10.91
CA THR A 261 -6.01 15.85 9.98
C THR A 261 -5.04 15.05 9.10
N PRO A 262 -4.29 14.09 9.68
CA PRO A 262 -3.26 13.36 8.95
C PRO A 262 -3.88 12.63 7.76
N PHE A 263 -3.18 12.64 6.63
CA PHE A 263 -3.64 12.08 5.35
C PHE A 263 -4.83 12.78 4.69
N LEU A 264 -5.36 13.87 5.27
CA LEU A 264 -6.36 14.74 4.64
C LEU A 264 -5.74 16.10 4.36
N VAL A 265 -5.56 16.42 3.08
CA VAL A 265 -5.00 17.70 2.61
C VAL A 265 -6.06 18.45 1.81
N ILE A 266 -6.20 19.75 2.10
CA ILE A 266 -7.08 20.65 1.37
C ILE A 266 -6.21 21.71 0.70
N ILE A 267 -6.21 21.74 -0.63
CA ILE A 267 -5.52 22.73 -1.45
C ILE A 267 -6.54 23.76 -1.94
N LEU A 268 -6.16 25.03 -1.91
CA LEU A 268 -7.01 26.14 -2.29
C LEU A 268 -6.42 26.83 -3.53
N HIS A 269 -7.30 27.21 -4.45
CA HIS A 269 -6.95 27.92 -5.67
C HIS A 269 -7.56 29.33 -5.67
N GLY A 270 -6.87 30.29 -6.29
CA GLY A 270 -7.23 31.72 -6.25
C GLY A 270 -8.57 32.04 -6.92
N ASN A 271 -9.07 31.14 -7.77
CA ASN A 271 -10.41 31.22 -8.34
C ASN A 271 -11.53 30.84 -7.35
N GLY A 272 -11.20 30.40 -6.14
CA GLY A 272 -12.14 29.89 -5.13
C GLY A 272 -12.38 28.38 -5.19
N GLY A 273 -11.68 27.66 -6.09
CA GLY A 273 -11.74 26.20 -6.15
C GLY A 273 -10.99 25.56 -4.98
N THR A 274 -11.53 24.45 -4.47
CA THR A 274 -10.89 23.62 -3.44
C THR A 274 -10.61 22.22 -3.99
N GLN A 275 -9.38 21.73 -3.84
CA GLN A 275 -9.04 20.34 -4.12
C GLN A 275 -8.80 19.62 -2.79
N THR A 276 -9.52 18.53 -2.56
CA THR A 276 -9.30 17.69 -1.37
C THR A 276 -8.60 16.40 -1.79
N MET A 277 -7.52 16.07 -1.09
CA MET A 277 -6.79 14.82 -1.25
C MET A 277 -6.85 14.06 0.07
N GLN A 278 -7.28 12.81 0.03
CA GLN A 278 -7.46 11.96 1.20
C GLN A 278 -6.82 10.61 0.92
N ASP A 279 -5.73 10.30 1.62
CA ASP A 279 -4.96 9.07 1.45
C ASP A 279 -5.45 7.92 2.36
N ARG A 280 -6.31 8.21 3.34
CA ARG A 280 -6.91 7.22 4.23
C ARG A 280 -8.40 7.38 4.36
N GLU A 281 -9.11 6.27 4.49
CA GLU A 281 -10.56 6.27 4.63
C GLU A 281 -11.01 6.95 5.93
N HIS A 282 -10.31 6.70 7.04
CA HIS A 282 -10.57 7.33 8.34
C HIS A 282 -9.50 8.36 8.69
N ILE A 283 -9.95 9.54 9.12
CA ILE A 283 -9.08 10.63 9.60
C ILE A 283 -9.16 10.65 11.12
N THR A 284 -8.12 10.15 11.77
CA THR A 284 -7.98 10.19 13.22
C THR A 284 -6.97 11.28 13.58
N PRO A 285 -7.27 12.17 14.54
CA PRO A 285 -6.29 13.14 15.03
C PRO A 285 -5.00 12.46 15.50
N PRO A 286 -3.81 13.06 15.28
CA PRO A 286 -2.54 12.41 15.64
C PRO A 286 -2.44 12.21 17.15
N ALA A 287 -2.25 10.96 17.57
CA ALA A 287 -2.02 10.64 18.98
C ALA A 287 -0.74 11.32 19.50
N GLY A 288 -0.79 11.87 20.71
CA GLY A 288 0.38 12.37 21.44
C GLY A 288 1.16 13.49 20.72
N MET A 289 0.50 14.37 19.97
CA MET A 289 1.17 15.50 19.30
C MET A 289 1.85 16.45 20.31
N PRO A 290 3.19 16.59 20.31
CA PRO A 290 3.89 17.40 21.31
C PRO A 290 3.45 18.87 21.27
N PRO A 291 3.23 19.49 22.45
CA PRO A 291 2.83 20.90 22.53
C PRO A 291 3.79 21.85 21.80
N LEU A 292 5.11 21.56 21.83
CA LEU A 292 6.12 22.38 21.16
C LEU A 292 5.97 22.36 19.62
N VAL A 293 5.67 21.20 19.03
CA VAL A 293 5.46 21.08 17.58
C VAL A 293 4.19 21.82 17.17
N ARG A 294 3.13 21.69 17.98
CA ARG A 294 1.86 22.40 17.77
C ARG A 294 2.03 23.91 17.88
N ALA A 295 2.77 24.39 18.88
CA ALA A 295 3.08 25.80 19.04
C ALA A 295 3.94 26.35 17.89
N ALA A 296 4.92 25.57 17.41
CA ALA A 296 5.73 25.93 16.25
C ALA A 296 4.88 26.03 14.97
N PHE A 297 3.91 25.14 14.78
CA PHE A 297 2.93 25.24 13.70
C PHE A 297 2.14 26.54 13.80
N PHE A 298 1.48 26.83 14.93
CA PHE A 298 0.66 28.04 15.06
C PHE A 298 1.45 29.33 14.88
N LYS A 299 2.67 29.41 15.42
CA LYS A 299 3.57 30.54 15.21
C LYS A 299 3.90 30.75 13.72
N THR A 300 4.17 29.67 13.00
CA THR A 300 4.49 29.71 11.56
C THR A 300 3.26 30.06 10.73
N ALA A 301 2.12 29.44 11.04
CA ALA A 301 0.84 29.70 10.39
C ALA A 301 0.41 31.17 10.57
N ALA A 302 0.46 31.71 11.79
CA ALA A 302 0.17 33.12 12.04
C ALA A 302 1.09 34.05 11.23
N ARG A 303 2.40 33.77 11.19
CA ARG A 303 3.37 34.54 10.40
C ARG A 303 3.05 34.56 8.90
N ILE A 304 2.45 33.50 8.36
CA ILE A 304 2.08 33.42 6.93
C ILE A 304 0.70 34.05 6.69
N LEU A 305 -0.30 33.73 7.50
CA LEU A 305 -1.69 34.17 7.32
C LEU A 305 -1.89 35.66 7.62
N LEU A 306 -1.07 36.25 8.50
CA LEU A 306 -1.10 37.68 8.86
C LEU A 306 -0.18 38.55 7.99
N ARG A 307 0.31 38.01 6.86
CA ARG A 307 1.05 38.84 5.88
C ARG A 307 0.13 39.95 5.35
N PRO A 308 0.68 41.12 4.99
CA PRO A 308 -0.11 42.22 4.44
C PRO A 308 -0.97 41.77 3.27
N LEU A 309 -2.25 42.15 3.28
CA LEU A 309 -3.20 41.75 2.25
C LEU A 309 -2.85 42.45 0.92
N PRO A 310 -2.58 41.71 -0.16
CA PRO A 310 -2.46 42.31 -1.49
C PRO A 310 -3.83 42.85 -1.94
N GLN A 311 -3.82 43.88 -2.80
CA GLN A 311 -5.05 44.31 -3.48
C GLN A 311 -5.60 43.16 -4.34
N PRO A 312 -6.93 43.06 -4.54
CA PRO A 312 -7.54 41.95 -5.29
C PRO A 312 -6.89 41.71 -6.67
N ASP A 313 -6.62 42.77 -7.43
CA ASP A 313 -6.02 42.69 -8.77
C ASP A 313 -4.51 42.40 -8.76
N GLN A 314 -3.88 42.42 -7.59
CA GLN A 314 -2.45 42.23 -7.38
C GLN A 314 -2.12 40.93 -6.62
N ASP A 315 -3.14 40.17 -6.22
CA ASP A 315 -2.95 38.92 -5.51
C ASP A 315 -2.48 37.82 -6.48
N ARG A 316 -1.21 37.45 -6.36
CA ARG A 316 -0.57 36.37 -7.12
C ARG A 316 -0.35 35.10 -6.30
N THR A 317 -0.92 35.03 -5.08
CA THR A 317 -0.87 33.82 -4.26
C THR A 317 -1.75 32.73 -4.86
N LEU A 318 -1.47 31.47 -4.51
CA LEU A 318 -2.21 30.35 -5.09
C LEU A 318 -3.55 30.20 -4.43
N ALA A 319 -3.64 30.43 -3.12
CA ALA A 319 -4.89 30.43 -2.39
C ALA A 319 -5.79 31.62 -2.77
N GLY A 320 -5.19 32.76 -3.12
CA GLY A 320 -5.89 34.03 -3.25
C GLY A 320 -6.53 34.51 -1.93
N ARG A 321 -7.17 35.68 -1.97
CA ARG A 321 -7.94 36.24 -0.84
C ARG A 321 -9.04 35.30 -0.34
N ARG A 322 -9.71 34.57 -1.24
CA ARG A 322 -10.75 33.58 -0.90
C ARG A 322 -10.19 32.38 -0.15
N GLY A 323 -9.10 31.80 -0.63
CA GLY A 323 -8.45 30.69 0.05
C GLY A 323 -7.86 31.13 1.40
N LEU A 324 -7.32 32.34 1.49
CA LEU A 324 -6.88 32.91 2.76
C LEU A 324 -8.03 33.00 3.78
N TYR A 325 -9.21 33.48 3.37
CA TYR A 325 -10.41 33.47 4.23
C TYR A 325 -10.75 32.05 4.70
N PHE A 326 -10.82 31.09 3.77
CA PHE A 326 -11.14 29.70 4.09
C PHE A 326 -10.18 29.10 5.12
N THR A 327 -8.87 29.26 4.91
CA THR A 327 -7.85 28.71 5.81
C THR A 327 -7.95 29.32 7.20
N ILE A 328 -8.17 30.64 7.29
CA ILE A 328 -8.37 31.30 8.59
C ILE A 328 -9.65 30.77 9.25
N ALA A 329 -10.79 30.76 8.55
CA ALA A 329 -12.07 30.29 9.09
C ALA A 329 -12.01 28.84 9.61
N ARG A 330 -11.29 27.96 8.91
CA ARG A 330 -11.07 26.56 9.33
C ARG A 330 -10.17 26.43 10.57
N LEU A 331 -9.12 27.26 10.68
CA LEU A 331 -8.12 27.14 11.74
C LEU A 331 -8.40 27.99 12.98
N VAL A 332 -9.20 29.06 12.88
CA VAL A 332 -9.51 29.96 14.00
C VAL A 332 -9.99 29.22 15.26
N PRO A 333 -10.93 28.25 15.19
CA PRO A 333 -11.33 27.49 16.39
C PRO A 333 -10.17 26.76 17.07
N LEU A 334 -9.16 26.34 16.29
CA LEU A 334 -7.95 25.71 16.81
C LEU A 334 -6.96 26.75 17.37
N PHE A 335 -6.88 27.95 16.79
CA PHE A 335 -6.12 29.07 17.35
C PHE A 335 -6.70 29.54 18.68
N ASP A 336 -8.03 29.69 18.79
CA ASP A 336 -8.71 30.04 20.04
C ASP A 336 -8.36 29.05 21.17
N GLN A 337 -8.35 27.76 20.83
CA GLN A 337 -8.10 26.70 21.80
C GLN A 337 -6.62 26.59 22.21
N TYR A 338 -5.69 26.72 21.26
CA TYR A 338 -4.29 26.33 21.47
C TYR A 338 -3.26 27.45 21.33
N ALA A 339 -3.62 28.59 20.74
CA ALA A 339 -2.73 29.73 20.52
C ALA A 339 -3.53 31.08 20.53
N PRO A 340 -4.23 31.39 21.63
CA PRO A 340 -5.18 32.50 21.70
C PRO A 340 -4.54 33.87 21.51
N ASN A 341 -3.22 33.98 21.66
CA ASN A 341 -2.46 35.21 21.46
C ASN A 341 -2.36 35.68 20.00
N TYR A 342 -2.77 34.86 19.02
CA TYR A 342 -2.85 35.25 17.60
C TYR A 342 -4.30 35.36 17.09
N ALA A 343 -5.27 34.92 17.89
CA ALA A 343 -6.67 34.84 17.49
C ALA A 343 -7.27 36.23 17.16
N PRO A 344 -7.04 37.30 17.95
CA PRO A 344 -7.61 38.62 17.66
C PRO A 344 -7.20 39.16 16.28
N GLU A 345 -5.91 39.05 15.92
CA GLU A 345 -5.40 39.50 14.64
C GLU A 345 -5.93 38.66 13.48
N LEU A 346 -6.09 37.34 13.68
CA LEU A 346 -6.68 36.45 12.67
C LEU A 346 -8.17 36.74 12.47
N HIS A 347 -8.93 37.02 13.53
CA HIS A 347 -10.32 37.47 13.42
C HIS A 347 -10.42 38.79 12.65
N ALA A 348 -9.52 39.75 12.92
CA ALA A 348 -9.48 41.03 12.19
C ALA A 348 -9.14 40.83 10.70
N GLN A 349 -8.17 39.97 10.40
CA GLN A 349 -7.80 39.61 9.03
C GLN A 349 -8.96 38.91 8.29
N MET A 350 -9.66 37.99 8.97
CA MET A 350 -10.85 37.31 8.43
C MET A 350 -11.99 38.29 8.14
N ALA A 351 -12.25 39.25 9.03
CA ALA A 351 -13.25 40.29 8.82
C ALA A 351 -12.91 41.18 7.61
N ALA A 352 -11.64 41.51 7.40
CA ALA A 352 -11.18 42.28 6.24
C ALA A 352 -11.31 41.51 4.90
N LEU A 353 -11.30 40.18 4.95
CA LEU A 353 -11.46 39.28 3.80
C LEU A 353 -12.92 38.87 3.54
N ALA A 354 -13.82 39.13 4.48
CA ALA A 354 -15.23 38.73 4.38
C ALA A 354 -15.94 39.24 3.10
N PRO A 355 -15.66 40.45 2.55
CA PRO A 355 -16.28 40.88 1.29
C PRO A 355 -15.97 39.97 0.09
N ASP A 356 -14.82 39.28 0.12
CA ASP A 356 -14.36 38.44 -0.99
C ASP A 356 -14.84 36.98 -0.87
N ALA A 357 -15.42 36.61 0.29
CA ALA A 357 -15.75 35.24 0.68
C ALA A 357 -17.17 34.79 0.24
N PRO A 358 -17.31 33.54 -0.26
CA PRO A 358 -18.61 32.90 -0.48
C PRO A 358 -19.53 32.92 0.76
N GLU A 359 -20.84 32.98 0.54
CA GLU A 359 -21.84 33.12 1.61
C GLU A 359 -21.91 31.90 2.54
N ASP A 360 -21.73 30.70 2.00
CA ASP A 360 -21.66 29.42 2.71
C ASP A 360 -20.42 29.28 3.62
N LEU A 361 -19.34 30.00 3.31
CA LEU A 361 -18.16 30.10 4.17
C LEU A 361 -18.33 31.17 5.25
N ARG A 362 -19.07 32.24 4.96
CA ARG A 362 -19.38 33.31 5.94
C ARG A 362 -20.33 32.86 7.03
N ASN A 363 -21.30 32.02 6.69
CA ASN A 363 -22.31 31.53 7.64
C ASN A 363 -21.89 30.23 8.36
N GLY A 364 -20.69 29.69 8.10
CA GLY A 364 -20.16 28.48 8.75
C GLY A 364 -20.87 27.18 8.35
N SER A 365 -21.71 27.18 7.31
CA SER A 365 -22.50 26.01 6.90
C SER A 365 -21.70 25.00 6.07
N SER A 366 -20.51 25.38 5.59
CA SER A 366 -19.67 24.51 4.78
C SER A 366 -19.07 23.36 5.60
N ARG A 367 -19.45 22.11 5.26
CA ARG A 367 -18.86 20.88 5.83
C ARG A 367 -17.34 20.79 5.65
N MET A 368 -16.78 21.51 4.68
CA MET A 368 -15.32 21.56 4.45
C MET A 368 -14.56 22.30 5.55
N LEU A 369 -15.24 23.05 6.44
CA LEU A 369 -14.62 23.66 7.61
C LEU A 369 -14.35 22.65 8.73
N THR A 370 -15.18 21.61 8.85
CA THR A 370 -15.11 20.62 9.95
C THR A 370 -14.65 19.23 9.50
N ARG A 371 -14.50 18.99 8.19
CA ARG A 371 -14.05 17.69 7.64
C ARG A 371 -12.75 17.21 8.29
N GLY A 372 -12.76 15.99 8.82
CA GLY A 372 -11.63 15.33 9.48
C GLY A 372 -11.38 15.75 10.93
N LEU A 373 -12.24 16.61 11.51
CA LEU A 373 -12.11 17.12 12.87
C LEU A 373 -13.17 16.54 13.86
N ALA A 374 -14.07 15.63 13.41
CA ALA A 374 -15.17 15.02 14.19
C ALA A 374 -14.92 13.53 14.59
N SER A 375 -15.66 12.95 15.57
CA SER A 375 -15.37 11.67 16.27
C SER A 375 -16.12 10.39 15.80
N GLU A 376 -15.61 9.19 16.13
CA GLU A 376 -16.08 7.84 15.69
C GLU A 376 -17.49 7.41 16.13
N GLU A 377 -17.99 7.85 17.29
CA GLU A 377 -19.32 7.48 17.80
C GLU A 377 -20.45 7.99 16.88
N GLN A 378 -20.16 9.07 16.15
CA GLN A 378 -21.01 9.68 15.14
C GLN A 378 -21.14 8.85 13.85
N SER A 379 -20.35 7.77 13.69
CA SER A 379 -20.32 6.93 12.49
C SER A 379 -21.17 5.66 12.59
N ARG A 380 -21.55 5.18 13.79
CA ARG A 380 -22.46 4.02 13.93
C ARG A 380 -23.89 4.35 13.55
N ASP A 381 -24.31 5.58 13.85
CA ASP A 381 -25.60 6.13 13.41
C ASP A 381 -25.73 6.16 11.88
N GLU A 382 -24.61 6.11 11.14
CA GLU A 382 -24.59 6.33 9.68
C GLU A 382 -25.28 5.23 8.85
N SER A 383 -25.11 3.93 9.15
CA SER A 383 -25.77 2.87 8.36
C SER A 383 -27.28 2.88 8.55
N GLN A 384 -27.73 3.13 9.78
CA GLN A 384 -29.14 3.28 10.11
C GLN A 384 -29.71 4.57 9.52
N GLU A 385 -28.99 5.69 9.59
CA GLU A 385 -29.41 6.95 8.97
C GLU A 385 -29.56 6.79 7.44
N VAL A 386 -28.64 6.07 6.79
CA VAL A 386 -28.75 5.76 5.35
C VAL A 386 -29.95 4.87 5.06
N ALA A 387 -30.24 3.87 5.91
CA ALA A 387 -31.42 3.02 5.77
C ALA A 387 -32.73 3.81 5.98
N GLU A 388 -32.79 4.71 6.95
CA GLU A 388 -33.95 5.58 7.14
C GLU A 388 -34.17 6.55 5.97
N ARG A 389 -33.09 7.02 5.33
CA ARG A 389 -33.19 7.77 4.07
C ARG A 389 -33.75 6.89 2.95
N ALA A 390 -33.42 5.60 2.91
CA ALA A 390 -33.96 4.64 1.94
C ALA A 390 -35.48 4.50 2.08
N GLU A 391 -36.01 4.50 3.31
CA GLU A 391 -37.45 4.44 3.57
C GLU A 391 -38.21 5.67 3.05
N ARG A 392 -37.53 6.82 2.95
CA ARG A 392 -38.08 8.10 2.48
C ARG A 392 -37.76 8.39 1.01
N ALA A 393 -37.08 7.47 0.31
CA ALA A 393 -36.66 7.65 -1.07
C ALA A 393 -37.86 7.72 -2.04
N ALA A 394 -37.78 8.58 -3.05
CA ALA A 394 -38.90 8.84 -3.95
C ALA A 394 -39.05 7.76 -5.04
N THR A 395 -37.96 7.05 -5.35
CA THR A 395 -37.93 6.03 -6.40
C THR A 395 -37.42 4.69 -5.88
N THR A 396 -37.91 3.59 -6.46
CA THR A 396 -37.44 2.24 -6.14
C THR A 396 -35.94 2.05 -6.43
N GLU A 397 -35.42 2.73 -7.44
CA GLU A 397 -34.01 2.68 -7.81
C GLU A 397 -33.12 3.34 -6.75
N GLU A 398 -33.49 4.54 -6.29
CA GLU A 398 -32.83 5.25 -5.19
C GLU A 398 -32.91 4.46 -3.88
N ARG A 399 -34.09 3.90 -3.57
CA ARG A 399 -34.30 3.04 -2.40
C ARG A 399 -33.35 1.83 -2.40
N ASN A 400 -33.27 1.13 -3.53
CA ASN A 400 -32.39 -0.04 -3.67
C ASN A 400 -30.92 0.34 -3.54
N GLY A 401 -30.50 1.48 -4.09
CA GLY A 401 -29.13 1.99 -3.94
C GLY A 401 -28.78 2.33 -2.50
N LEU A 402 -29.71 2.95 -1.76
CA LEU A 402 -29.51 3.30 -0.35
C LEU A 402 -29.49 2.07 0.55
N TYR A 403 -30.34 1.07 0.33
CA TYR A 403 -30.27 -0.20 1.06
C TYR A 403 -28.99 -0.97 0.75
N ALA A 404 -28.53 -0.99 -0.51
CA ALA A 404 -27.24 -1.58 -0.86
C ALA A 404 -26.09 -0.89 -0.12
N ARG A 405 -26.10 0.44 -0.04
CA ARG A 405 -25.09 1.20 0.72
C ARG A 405 -25.15 0.91 2.22
N ALA A 406 -26.34 0.86 2.82
CA ALA A 406 -26.50 0.51 4.23
C ALA A 406 -25.98 -0.91 4.53
N ALA A 407 -26.28 -1.88 3.66
CA ALA A 407 -25.77 -3.24 3.75
C ALA A 407 -24.24 -3.30 3.72
N LEU A 408 -23.60 -2.53 2.83
CA LEU A 408 -22.14 -2.49 2.73
C LEU A 408 -21.48 -1.89 3.98
N ILE A 409 -22.00 -0.76 4.49
CA ILE A 409 -21.49 -0.12 5.71
C ILE A 409 -21.62 -1.08 6.90
N ALA A 410 -22.76 -1.77 7.01
CA ALA A 410 -22.99 -2.76 8.06
C ALA A 410 -22.04 -3.96 7.92
N ALA A 411 -21.90 -4.53 6.72
CA ALA A 411 -21.08 -5.71 6.46
C ALA A 411 -19.59 -5.47 6.72
N GLN A 412 -19.06 -4.31 6.33
CA GLN A 412 -17.67 -3.92 6.61
C GLN A 412 -17.35 -3.93 8.12
N ARG A 413 -18.35 -3.63 8.95
CA ARG A 413 -18.23 -3.60 10.41
C ARG A 413 -18.50 -4.95 11.07
N GLY A 414 -18.83 -5.98 10.29
CA GLY A 414 -19.23 -7.29 10.81
C GLY A 414 -20.62 -7.30 11.44
N ASP A 415 -21.48 -6.33 11.09
CA ASP A 415 -22.84 -6.25 11.60
C ASP A 415 -23.75 -7.21 10.83
N ALA A 416 -24.39 -8.14 11.55
CA ALA A 416 -25.32 -9.12 10.99
C ALA A 416 -26.56 -8.49 10.32
N HIS A 417 -26.92 -7.25 10.69
CA HIS A 417 -28.01 -6.51 10.04
C HIS A 417 -27.74 -6.18 8.57
N ALA A 418 -26.51 -6.40 8.07
CA ALA A 418 -26.20 -6.30 6.66
C ALA A 418 -27.17 -7.14 5.80
N HIS A 419 -27.51 -8.36 6.22
CA HIS A 419 -28.46 -9.20 5.49
C HIS A 419 -29.86 -8.62 5.46
N ASP A 420 -30.33 -8.04 6.58
CA ASP A 420 -31.64 -7.41 6.66
C ASP A 420 -31.79 -6.28 5.63
N PHE A 421 -30.72 -5.49 5.43
CA PHE A 421 -30.70 -4.46 4.40
C PHE A 421 -30.68 -5.03 2.98
N VAL A 422 -29.96 -6.14 2.75
CA VAL A 422 -29.99 -6.83 1.44
C VAL A 422 -31.40 -7.33 1.13
N GLU A 423 -32.11 -7.93 2.10
CA GLU A 423 -33.48 -8.43 1.89
C GLU A 423 -34.48 -7.30 1.54
N LYS A 424 -34.24 -6.08 2.04
CA LYS A 424 -35.08 -4.90 1.75
C LYS A 424 -34.92 -4.34 0.33
N ILE A 425 -33.93 -4.79 -0.44
CA ILE A 425 -33.74 -4.39 -1.84
C ILE A 425 -34.79 -5.09 -2.70
N ASP A 426 -35.59 -4.37 -3.47
CA ASP A 426 -36.66 -4.97 -4.28
C ASP A 426 -36.13 -5.74 -5.50
N ASN A 427 -35.06 -5.23 -6.11
CA ASN A 427 -34.48 -5.80 -7.33
C ASN A 427 -33.70 -7.10 -7.00
N ALA A 428 -34.22 -8.22 -7.50
CA ALA A 428 -33.64 -9.54 -7.28
C ALA A 428 -32.22 -9.69 -7.86
N ASP A 429 -31.92 -9.08 -9.00
CA ASP A 429 -30.58 -9.14 -9.60
C ASP A 429 -29.55 -8.42 -8.72
N ILE A 430 -29.94 -7.26 -8.17
CA ILE A 430 -29.09 -6.52 -7.22
C ILE A 430 -28.87 -7.36 -5.95
N ARG A 431 -29.93 -7.96 -5.39
CA ARG A 431 -29.79 -8.85 -4.22
C ARG A 431 -28.86 -10.02 -4.49
N ASN A 432 -29.03 -10.71 -5.61
CA ASN A 432 -28.26 -11.90 -5.96
C ASN A 432 -26.77 -11.59 -6.20
N GLN A 433 -26.44 -10.39 -6.68
CA GLN A 433 -25.04 -9.97 -6.83
C GLN A 433 -24.45 -9.43 -5.53
N LEU A 434 -25.23 -8.72 -4.72
CA LEU A 434 -24.76 -8.10 -3.48
C LEU A 434 -24.57 -9.13 -2.36
N ARG A 435 -25.38 -10.18 -2.29
CA ARG A 435 -25.35 -11.16 -1.21
C ARG A 435 -24.00 -11.90 -1.08
N PRO A 436 -23.43 -12.50 -2.14
CA PRO A 436 -22.08 -13.07 -2.08
C PRO A 436 -21.00 -12.08 -1.62
N TYR A 437 -21.14 -10.81 -2.01
CA TYR A 437 -20.21 -9.74 -1.65
C TYR A 437 -20.30 -9.42 -0.14
N VAL A 438 -21.53 -9.29 0.38
CA VAL A 438 -21.81 -9.08 1.81
C VAL A 438 -21.33 -10.27 2.64
N ASP A 439 -21.62 -11.51 2.20
CA ASP A 439 -21.17 -12.72 2.89
C ASP A 439 -19.65 -12.78 2.98
N PHE A 440 -18.94 -12.44 1.90
CA PHE A 440 -17.49 -12.39 1.90
C PHE A 440 -16.92 -11.35 2.88
N LEU A 441 -17.55 -10.16 2.98
CA LEU A 441 -17.16 -9.13 3.96
C LEU A 441 -17.37 -9.60 5.40
N LEU A 442 -18.52 -10.21 5.70
CA LEU A 442 -18.85 -10.70 7.04
C LEU A 442 -17.89 -11.82 7.47
N VAL A 443 -17.61 -12.78 6.59
CA VAL A 443 -16.63 -13.85 6.84
C VAL A 443 -15.24 -13.29 7.08
N SER A 444 -14.81 -12.34 6.23
CA SER A 444 -13.49 -11.71 6.36
C SER A 444 -13.37 -10.96 7.68
N ASN A 445 -14.43 -10.26 8.10
CA ASN A 445 -14.49 -9.59 9.39
C ASN A 445 -14.43 -10.59 10.56
N ALA A 446 -15.21 -11.67 10.52
CA ALA A 446 -15.18 -12.72 11.54
C ALA A 446 -13.79 -13.38 11.69
N ILE A 447 -13.11 -13.64 10.57
CA ILE A 447 -11.73 -14.15 10.56
C ILE A 447 -10.77 -13.12 11.20
N HIS A 448 -10.91 -11.84 10.84
CA HIS A 448 -10.08 -10.76 11.41
C HIS A 448 -10.29 -10.62 12.93
N GLN A 449 -11.54 -10.72 13.40
CA GLN A 449 -11.88 -10.71 14.83
C GLN A 449 -11.53 -12.03 15.54
N LYS A 450 -11.08 -13.06 14.82
CA LYS A 450 -10.82 -14.41 15.33
C LYS A 450 -12.07 -15.09 15.94
N ALA A 451 -13.26 -14.72 15.46
CA ALA A 451 -14.53 -15.31 15.84
C ALA A 451 -14.74 -16.64 15.07
N VAL A 452 -14.09 -17.71 15.54
CA VAL A 452 -14.01 -19.00 14.83
C VAL A 452 -15.36 -19.60 14.48
N ASP A 453 -16.27 -19.71 15.45
CA ASP A 453 -17.57 -20.36 15.21
C ASP A 453 -18.44 -19.55 14.24
N GLU A 454 -18.38 -18.22 14.32
CA GLU A 454 -19.11 -17.34 13.40
C GLU A 454 -18.53 -17.40 11.99
N ALA A 455 -17.19 -17.43 11.87
CA ALA A 455 -16.52 -17.60 10.58
C ALA A 455 -16.89 -18.94 9.93
N LEU A 456 -16.97 -20.04 10.69
CA LEU A 456 -17.44 -21.34 10.17
C LEU A 456 -18.90 -21.31 9.75
N ARG A 457 -19.77 -20.74 10.59
CA ARG A 457 -21.19 -20.62 10.30
C ARG A 457 -21.40 -19.88 8.98
N LEU A 458 -20.75 -18.73 8.82
CA LEU A 458 -20.81 -17.93 7.60
C LEU A 458 -20.13 -18.63 6.41
N ALA A 459 -19.00 -19.31 6.61
CA ALA A 459 -18.34 -20.06 5.55
C ALA A 459 -19.15 -21.25 5.04
N HIS A 460 -20.01 -21.86 5.86
CA HIS A 460 -20.89 -22.96 5.44
C HIS A 460 -22.22 -22.47 4.88
N ALA A 461 -22.82 -21.45 5.50
CA ALA A 461 -24.17 -20.99 5.15
C ALA A 461 -24.21 -19.86 4.12
N GLY A 462 -23.14 -19.08 3.98
CA GLY A 462 -23.09 -17.93 3.07
C GLY A 462 -22.96 -18.34 1.60
N ASP A 463 -23.35 -17.43 0.72
CA ASP A 463 -23.30 -17.54 -0.74
C ASP A 463 -21.90 -17.22 -1.28
N LEU A 464 -20.89 -17.88 -0.71
CA LEU A 464 -19.50 -17.79 -1.16
C LEU A 464 -19.25 -18.63 -2.41
N THR A 465 -18.41 -18.11 -3.30
CA THR A 465 -17.79 -18.93 -4.36
C THR A 465 -16.92 -20.03 -3.75
N ASN A 466 -16.65 -21.10 -4.51
CA ASN A 466 -15.82 -22.22 -4.04
C ASN A 466 -14.41 -21.77 -3.59
N VAL A 467 -13.80 -20.80 -4.27
CA VAL A 467 -12.49 -20.25 -3.88
C VAL A 467 -12.55 -19.45 -2.58
N GLN A 468 -13.58 -18.60 -2.41
CA GLN A 468 -13.79 -17.83 -1.18
C GLN A 468 -14.10 -18.74 0.01
N ARG A 469 -14.88 -19.80 -0.21
CA ARG A 469 -15.21 -20.80 0.80
C ARG A 469 -13.97 -21.58 1.21
N ALA A 470 -13.19 -22.09 0.25
CA ALA A 470 -11.93 -22.76 0.52
C ALA A 470 -10.95 -21.86 1.30
N TYR A 471 -10.84 -20.58 0.90
CA TYR A 471 -10.03 -19.57 1.61
C TYR A 471 -10.47 -19.39 3.07
N ALA A 472 -11.77 -19.18 3.30
CA ALA A 472 -12.32 -18.99 4.64
C ALA A 472 -12.05 -20.19 5.55
N LEU A 473 -12.29 -21.41 5.05
CA LEU A 473 -12.01 -22.66 5.79
C LEU A 473 -10.52 -22.80 6.12
N MET A 474 -9.62 -22.45 5.19
CA MET A 474 -8.17 -22.47 5.44
C MET A 474 -7.72 -21.46 6.50
N GLU A 475 -8.33 -20.26 6.53
CA GLU A 475 -8.05 -19.28 7.58
C GLU A 475 -8.60 -19.70 8.94
N VAL A 476 -9.81 -20.26 8.99
CA VAL A 476 -10.35 -20.83 10.23
C VAL A 476 -9.47 -21.97 10.74
N MET A 477 -9.06 -22.89 9.86
CA MET A 477 -8.14 -23.97 10.22
C MET A 477 -6.87 -23.43 10.88
N ARG A 478 -6.29 -22.36 10.32
CA ARG A 478 -5.10 -21.70 10.90
C ARG A 478 -5.34 -21.20 12.32
N LEU A 479 -6.54 -20.72 12.64
CA LEU A 479 -6.90 -20.27 13.99
C LEU A 479 -7.04 -21.46 14.96
N LEU A 480 -7.50 -22.62 14.47
CA LEU A 480 -7.75 -23.81 15.27
C LEU A 480 -6.54 -24.75 15.44
N LYS A 481 -5.54 -24.69 14.55
CA LYS A 481 -4.46 -25.70 14.49
C LYS A 481 -3.69 -25.95 15.80
N GLN A 482 -3.66 -24.97 16.71
CA GLN A 482 -2.99 -25.11 18.01
C GLN A 482 -3.92 -25.63 19.10
N SER A 483 -5.20 -25.25 19.11
CA SER A 483 -6.17 -25.60 20.15
C SER A 483 -6.91 -26.91 19.84
N GLU A 484 -7.30 -27.13 18.58
CA GLU A 484 -8.14 -28.25 18.14
C GLU A 484 -7.58 -28.88 16.85
N PRO A 485 -6.41 -29.55 16.90
CA PRO A 485 -5.71 -30.02 15.71
C PRO A 485 -6.50 -31.05 14.88
N ALA A 486 -7.31 -31.88 15.53
CA ALA A 486 -8.17 -32.84 14.83
C ALA A 486 -9.29 -32.14 14.02
N ARG A 487 -9.92 -31.13 14.61
CA ARG A 487 -10.94 -30.31 13.94
C ARG A 487 -10.32 -29.47 12.82
N ALA A 488 -9.14 -28.91 13.05
CA ALA A 488 -8.36 -28.20 12.04
C ALA A 488 -8.08 -29.09 10.82
N ALA A 489 -7.67 -30.35 11.03
CA ALA A 489 -7.44 -31.29 9.94
C ALA A 489 -8.73 -31.60 9.14
N GLN A 490 -9.87 -31.77 9.81
CA GLN A 490 -11.16 -31.98 9.15
C GLN A 490 -11.56 -30.77 8.29
N ILE A 491 -11.44 -29.56 8.83
CA ILE A 491 -11.74 -28.32 8.09
C ILE A 491 -10.82 -28.16 6.88
N LEU A 492 -9.55 -28.58 6.95
CA LEU A 492 -8.65 -28.54 5.79
C LEU A 492 -9.08 -29.51 4.68
N GLU A 493 -9.59 -30.70 5.02
CA GLU A 493 -10.14 -31.62 4.02
C GLU A 493 -11.39 -31.03 3.35
N GLU A 494 -12.23 -30.35 4.11
CA GLU A 494 -13.37 -29.61 3.56
C GLU A 494 -12.92 -28.51 2.59
N ALA A 495 -11.91 -27.72 2.95
CA ALA A 495 -11.32 -26.74 2.05
C ALA A 495 -10.76 -27.39 0.77
N ALA A 496 -10.13 -28.57 0.88
CA ALA A 496 -9.64 -29.33 -0.26
C ALA A 496 -10.77 -29.84 -1.17
N MET A 497 -11.91 -30.23 -0.60
CA MET A 497 -13.10 -30.59 -1.37
C MET A 497 -13.65 -29.38 -2.14
N GLU A 498 -13.76 -28.21 -1.50
CA GLU A 498 -14.20 -26.99 -2.18
C GLU A 498 -13.25 -26.56 -3.29
N ALA A 499 -11.93 -26.64 -3.06
CA ALA A 499 -10.92 -26.35 -4.08
C ALA A 499 -11.06 -27.24 -5.32
N ARG A 500 -11.40 -28.53 -5.14
CA ARG A 500 -11.59 -29.48 -6.24
C ARG A 500 -12.89 -29.28 -7.02
N ARG A 501 -13.88 -28.59 -6.46
CA ARG A 501 -15.13 -28.22 -7.15
C ARG A 501 -14.95 -27.04 -8.11
N ILE A 502 -13.83 -26.33 -8.03
CA ILE A 502 -13.50 -25.26 -8.97
C ILE A 502 -13.19 -25.88 -10.35
N GLY A 503 -13.63 -25.20 -11.42
CA GLY A 503 -13.47 -25.67 -12.80
C GLY A 503 -12.01 -25.96 -13.16
N GLY A 504 -11.76 -26.99 -13.98
CA GLY A 504 -10.39 -27.37 -14.36
C GLY A 504 -9.62 -26.31 -15.14
N THR A 505 -10.34 -25.45 -15.88
CA THR A 505 -9.80 -24.32 -16.65
C THR A 505 -9.77 -23.01 -15.87
N ASP A 506 -10.22 -23.02 -14.61
CA ASP A 506 -10.26 -21.83 -13.77
C ASP A 506 -8.94 -21.74 -12.96
N PRO A 507 -8.19 -20.63 -13.05
CA PRO A 507 -6.90 -20.50 -12.34
C PRO A 507 -7.07 -20.57 -10.82
N ASP A 508 -8.26 -20.25 -10.28
CA ASP A 508 -8.54 -20.32 -8.85
C ASP A 508 -8.46 -21.75 -8.32
N ARG A 509 -8.61 -22.77 -9.17
CA ARG A 509 -8.38 -24.16 -8.77
C ARG A 509 -6.93 -24.40 -8.35
N ALA A 510 -5.99 -23.92 -9.16
CA ALA A 510 -4.56 -24.05 -8.87
C ALA A 510 -4.18 -23.23 -7.64
N ARG A 511 -4.74 -22.02 -7.49
CA ARG A 511 -4.55 -21.15 -6.31
C ARG A 511 -5.06 -21.83 -5.03
N ALA A 512 -6.31 -22.29 -5.03
CA ALA A 512 -6.92 -22.94 -3.87
C ALA A 512 -6.19 -24.22 -3.47
N LEU A 513 -5.79 -25.06 -4.43
CA LEU A 513 -4.99 -26.26 -4.15
C LEU A 513 -3.57 -25.94 -3.64
N THR A 514 -2.95 -24.87 -4.13
CA THR A 514 -1.68 -24.36 -3.58
C THR A 514 -1.87 -23.94 -2.12
N GLY A 515 -2.95 -23.21 -1.82
CA GLY A 515 -3.38 -22.89 -0.46
C GLY A 515 -3.52 -24.10 0.44
N VAL A 516 -4.22 -25.13 -0.04
CA VAL A 516 -4.42 -26.39 0.68
C VAL A 516 -3.07 -27.06 0.95
N ALA A 517 -2.16 -27.12 -0.02
CA ALA A 517 -0.82 -27.68 0.17
C ALA A 517 -0.01 -26.90 1.21
N THR A 518 -0.03 -25.56 1.15
CA THR A 518 0.61 -24.66 2.13
C THR A 518 0.10 -24.96 3.54
N ARG A 519 -1.22 -25.02 3.71
CA ARG A 519 -1.87 -25.32 4.98
C ARG A 519 -1.67 -26.75 5.46
N MET A 520 -1.62 -27.71 4.53
CA MET A 520 -1.34 -29.11 4.82
C MET A 520 0.06 -29.27 5.39
N PHE A 521 1.05 -28.52 4.90
CA PHE A 521 2.41 -28.57 5.42
C PHE A 521 2.48 -28.17 6.91
N GLU A 522 1.58 -27.30 7.37
CA GLU A 522 1.56 -26.86 8.77
C GLU A 522 1.07 -27.95 9.74
N ILE A 523 0.25 -28.89 9.28
CA ILE A 523 -0.39 -29.91 10.14
C ILE A 523 0.00 -31.35 9.80
N ASN A 524 0.33 -31.65 8.54
CA ASN A 524 0.67 -32.97 8.02
C ASN A 524 1.66 -32.86 6.83
N ARG A 525 2.95 -32.78 7.16
CA ARG A 525 4.03 -32.59 6.17
C ARG A 525 4.10 -33.66 5.08
N PRO A 526 3.98 -34.97 5.38
CA PRO A 526 4.00 -35.99 4.33
C PRO A 526 2.89 -35.78 3.28
N ARG A 527 1.67 -35.47 3.70
CA ARG A 527 0.54 -35.23 2.78
C ARG A 527 0.67 -33.93 1.99
N ALA A 528 1.44 -32.96 2.47
CA ALA A 528 1.69 -31.73 1.74
C ALA A 528 2.42 -31.98 0.41
N TRP A 529 3.32 -32.97 0.35
CA TRP A 529 4.02 -33.36 -0.88
C TRP A 529 3.08 -33.94 -1.95
N GLU A 530 2.01 -34.62 -1.53
CA GLU A 530 0.98 -35.12 -2.43
C GLU A 530 0.06 -33.97 -2.89
N ALA A 531 -0.36 -33.12 -1.95
CA ALA A 531 -1.22 -31.97 -2.24
C ALA A 531 -0.57 -30.98 -3.21
N ILE A 532 0.73 -30.68 -3.06
CA ILE A 532 1.45 -29.80 -3.99
C ILE A 532 1.57 -30.42 -5.39
N SER A 533 1.68 -31.75 -5.49
CA SER A 533 1.70 -32.45 -6.77
C SER A 533 0.35 -32.33 -7.49
N GLU A 534 -0.76 -32.35 -6.74
CA GLU A 534 -2.10 -32.07 -7.28
C GLU A 534 -2.22 -30.60 -7.75
N ALA A 535 -1.73 -29.65 -6.94
CA ALA A 535 -1.73 -28.23 -7.28
C ALA A 535 -0.91 -27.93 -8.56
N ILE A 536 0.25 -28.56 -8.74
CA ILE A 536 1.07 -28.43 -9.96
C ILE A 536 0.32 -28.96 -11.19
N LYS A 537 -0.38 -30.09 -11.07
CA LYS A 537 -1.20 -30.62 -12.19
C LYS A 537 -2.31 -29.65 -12.58
N ALA A 538 -2.99 -29.06 -11.60
CA ALA A 538 -3.99 -28.03 -11.85
C ALA A 538 -3.38 -26.79 -12.50
N ALA A 539 -2.24 -26.32 -12.01
CA ALA A 539 -1.49 -25.19 -12.57
C ALA A 539 -1.05 -25.45 -14.02
N ASN A 540 -0.52 -26.64 -14.32
CA ASN A 540 -0.09 -27.00 -15.68
C ASN A 540 -1.24 -27.13 -16.68
N SER A 541 -2.47 -27.25 -16.18
CA SER A 541 -3.68 -27.26 -17.01
C SER A 541 -4.19 -25.85 -17.31
N ASN A 542 -3.55 -24.81 -16.77
CA ASN A 542 -3.99 -23.43 -16.87
C ASN A 542 -2.81 -22.46 -17.16
N SER A 543 -2.79 -21.86 -18.34
CA SER A 543 -1.74 -20.91 -18.73
C SER A 543 -1.79 -19.56 -18.00
N GLU A 544 -2.92 -19.18 -17.40
CA GLU A 544 -3.09 -17.92 -16.68
C GLU A 544 -2.56 -17.96 -15.25
N PHE A 545 -2.31 -19.16 -14.69
CA PHE A 545 -1.76 -19.29 -13.35
C PHE A 545 -0.28 -18.86 -13.34
N THR A 546 0.02 -17.79 -12.59
CA THR A 546 1.38 -17.24 -12.53
C THR A 546 2.21 -17.77 -11.35
N GLY A 547 1.55 -18.39 -10.37
CA GLY A 547 2.16 -18.83 -9.11
C GLY A 547 2.25 -17.73 -8.04
N GLU A 548 2.01 -16.46 -8.40
CA GLU A 548 2.10 -15.31 -7.49
C GLU A 548 0.80 -14.50 -7.40
N ASP A 549 -0.32 -15.13 -7.76
CA ASP A 549 -1.64 -14.53 -7.76
C ASP A 549 -2.27 -14.60 -6.36
N ALA A 550 -1.60 -14.00 -5.38
CA ALA A 550 -1.95 -14.04 -3.96
C ALA A 550 -3.11 -13.07 -3.61
N GLU A 551 -4.23 -13.16 -4.31
CA GLU A 551 -5.38 -12.29 -4.10
C GLU A 551 -6.66 -13.11 -3.97
N ILE A 552 -7.49 -12.75 -3.00
CA ILE A 552 -8.89 -13.15 -2.92
C ILE A 552 -9.73 -11.89 -3.07
N ALA A 553 -10.75 -11.93 -3.92
CA ALA A 553 -11.55 -10.77 -4.21
C ALA A 553 -13.05 -11.10 -4.21
N ALA A 554 -13.84 -10.06 -3.97
CA ALA A 554 -15.26 -10.04 -4.28
C ALA A 554 -15.55 -8.80 -5.12
N ARG A 555 -16.46 -8.93 -6.08
CA ARG A 555 -16.88 -7.86 -6.96
C ARG A 555 -18.39 -7.81 -7.03
N PHE A 556 -18.92 -6.61 -7.07
CA PHE A 556 -20.33 -6.32 -7.25
C PHE A 556 -20.48 -5.06 -8.12
N SER A 557 -21.50 -4.99 -8.97
CA SER A 557 -21.73 -3.80 -9.80
C SER A 557 -23.17 -3.35 -9.77
N LEU A 558 -23.37 -2.05 -9.58
CA LEU A 558 -24.67 -1.39 -9.71
C LEU A 558 -24.68 -0.54 -10.98
N PRO A 559 -25.77 -0.57 -11.77
CA PRO A 559 -25.90 0.23 -12.98
C PRO A 559 -25.64 1.74 -12.78
N ASN A 560 -25.98 2.30 -11.61
CA ASN A 560 -25.89 3.74 -11.33
C ASN A 560 -24.94 4.13 -10.19
N TYR A 561 -24.40 3.17 -9.44
CA TYR A 561 -23.54 3.40 -8.27
C TYR A 561 -22.12 2.82 -8.45
N GLY A 562 -21.79 2.43 -9.69
CA GLY A 562 -20.47 1.91 -10.03
C GLY A 562 -20.24 0.46 -9.63
N THR A 563 -19.02 0.00 -9.86
CA THR A 563 -18.54 -1.33 -9.44
C THR A 563 -17.85 -1.20 -8.09
N SER A 564 -18.33 -1.93 -7.08
CA SER A 564 -17.60 -2.18 -5.84
C SER A 564 -16.68 -3.38 -6.01
N TYR A 565 -15.44 -3.22 -5.57
CA TYR A 565 -14.42 -4.26 -5.61
C TYR A 565 -13.69 -4.24 -4.26
N THR A 566 -13.65 -5.39 -3.61
CA THR A 566 -12.80 -5.60 -2.43
C THR A 566 -11.85 -6.73 -2.74
N SER A 567 -10.59 -6.54 -2.40
CA SER A 567 -9.60 -7.60 -2.45
C SER A 567 -8.75 -7.63 -1.20
N SER A 568 -8.22 -8.81 -0.92
CA SER A 568 -7.34 -9.05 0.21
C SER A 568 -6.19 -9.94 -0.24
N SER A 569 -5.02 -9.72 0.36
CA SER A 569 -3.85 -10.58 0.16
C SER A 569 -4.16 -11.97 0.69
N ALA A 570 -4.05 -12.98 -0.17
CA ALA A 570 -4.21 -14.39 0.17
C ALA A 570 -2.86 -15.09 -0.02
N ASP A 571 -1.88 -14.75 0.82
CA ASP A 571 -0.49 -15.24 0.72
C ASP A 571 -0.38 -16.76 0.59
N LEU A 572 -1.34 -17.51 1.15
CA LEU A 572 -1.40 -18.97 1.07
C LEU A 572 -1.58 -19.50 -0.37
N PHE A 573 -2.18 -18.73 -1.27
CA PHE A 573 -2.34 -19.10 -2.68
C PHE A 573 -1.05 -18.99 -3.50
N ASP A 574 -0.03 -18.39 -2.92
CA ASP A 574 1.26 -18.22 -3.55
C ASP A 574 2.14 -19.47 -3.41
N VAL A 575 2.81 -19.85 -4.49
CA VAL A 575 3.72 -21.00 -4.48
C VAL A 575 4.94 -20.75 -3.59
N ARG A 576 5.30 -19.48 -3.32
CA ARG A 576 6.50 -19.11 -2.58
C ARG A 576 6.56 -19.72 -1.18
N ASP A 577 5.47 -19.66 -0.43
CA ASP A 577 5.46 -20.10 0.99
C ASP A 577 5.62 -21.62 1.11
N ILE A 578 4.92 -22.38 0.28
CA ILE A 578 5.04 -23.84 0.27
C ILE A 578 6.40 -24.28 -0.25
N PHE A 579 6.91 -23.74 -1.36
CA PHE A 579 8.22 -24.15 -1.89
C PHE A 579 9.39 -23.75 -0.98
N ALA A 580 9.29 -22.62 -0.29
CA ALA A 580 10.26 -22.25 0.73
C ALA A 580 10.27 -23.25 1.91
N SER A 581 9.10 -23.77 2.29
CA SER A 581 8.96 -24.75 3.36
C SER A 581 9.46 -26.14 2.94
N LEU A 582 9.09 -26.59 1.74
CA LEU A 582 9.54 -27.85 1.15
C LEU A 582 11.06 -27.88 0.95
N ALA A 583 11.66 -26.79 0.49
CA ALA A 583 13.11 -26.72 0.29
C ALA A 583 13.93 -26.91 1.57
N LYS A 584 13.40 -26.46 2.72
CA LYS A 584 14.04 -26.64 4.02
C LYS A 584 13.99 -28.10 4.49
N GLU A 585 12.95 -28.83 4.09
CA GLU A 585 12.79 -30.25 4.41
C GLU A 585 13.60 -31.13 3.45
N ASP A 586 13.43 -30.95 2.14
CA ASP A 586 14.17 -31.66 1.10
C ASP A 586 14.39 -30.74 -0.12
N LEU A 587 15.61 -30.20 -0.20
CA LEU A 587 16.01 -29.28 -1.27
C LEU A 587 15.86 -29.92 -2.66
N TYR A 588 16.34 -31.14 -2.86
CA TYR A 588 16.40 -31.74 -4.18
C TYR A 588 15.00 -32.10 -4.68
N ARG A 589 14.16 -32.68 -3.80
CA ARG A 589 12.77 -32.97 -4.13
C ARG A 589 11.96 -31.69 -4.42
N ALA A 590 12.20 -30.61 -3.68
CA ALA A 590 11.57 -29.32 -3.95
C ALA A 590 12.01 -28.73 -5.32
N ILE A 591 13.28 -28.87 -5.70
CA ILE A 591 13.78 -28.46 -7.02
C ILE A 591 13.10 -29.26 -8.15
N GLU A 592 12.97 -30.57 -7.99
CA GLU A 592 12.29 -31.43 -8.97
C GLU A 592 10.83 -31.05 -9.16
N LEU A 593 10.10 -30.81 -8.07
CA LEU A 593 8.73 -30.31 -8.13
C LEU A 593 8.64 -28.94 -8.80
N ALA A 594 9.54 -28.01 -8.46
CA ALA A 594 9.54 -26.68 -9.06
C ALA A 594 9.77 -26.74 -10.59
N LYS A 595 10.64 -27.65 -11.05
CA LYS A 595 10.91 -27.88 -12.47
C LYS A 595 9.75 -28.55 -13.22
N SER A 596 8.80 -29.16 -12.51
CA SER A 596 7.66 -29.83 -13.13
C SER A 596 6.54 -28.86 -13.58
N TYR A 597 6.65 -27.56 -13.26
CA TYR A 597 5.81 -26.54 -13.86
C TYR A 597 6.15 -26.33 -15.35
N THR A 598 5.13 -26.43 -16.21
CA THR A 598 5.28 -26.24 -17.66
C THR A 598 5.49 -24.76 -18.01
N SER A 599 4.71 -23.88 -17.36
CA SER A 599 4.77 -22.43 -17.59
C SER A 599 5.97 -21.77 -16.88
N ASP A 600 6.59 -20.80 -17.54
CA ASP A 600 7.79 -20.11 -17.04
C ASP A 600 7.54 -19.38 -15.72
N ALA A 601 6.37 -18.73 -15.56
CA ALA A 601 6.04 -17.91 -14.38
C ALA A 601 6.00 -18.72 -13.07
N PRO A 602 5.14 -19.75 -12.91
CA PRO A 602 5.10 -20.53 -11.68
C PRO A 602 6.39 -21.33 -11.44
N ARG A 603 7.07 -21.78 -12.51
CA ARG A 603 8.40 -22.41 -12.42
C ARG A 603 9.43 -21.46 -11.80
N ALA A 604 9.54 -20.24 -12.32
CA ALA A 604 10.47 -19.25 -11.82
C ALA A 604 10.15 -18.84 -10.37
N ALA A 605 8.87 -18.64 -10.03
CA ALA A 605 8.43 -18.31 -8.68
C ALA A 605 8.81 -19.40 -7.67
N ALA A 606 8.56 -20.67 -8.01
CA ALA A 606 8.93 -21.81 -7.17
C ALA A 606 10.45 -21.95 -7.01
N ILE A 607 11.23 -21.83 -8.10
CA ILE A 607 12.70 -21.90 -8.04
C ILE A 607 13.29 -20.76 -7.19
N LEU A 608 12.79 -19.53 -7.35
CA LEU A 608 13.21 -18.39 -6.53
C LEU A 608 12.94 -18.65 -5.04
N ALA A 609 11.76 -19.18 -4.71
CA ALA A 609 11.40 -19.50 -3.34
C ALA A 609 12.29 -20.59 -2.73
N VAL A 610 12.55 -21.67 -3.47
CA VAL A 610 13.46 -22.75 -3.06
C VAL A 610 14.85 -22.18 -2.75
N ALA A 611 15.44 -21.42 -3.68
CA ALA A 611 16.79 -20.90 -3.49
C ALA A 611 16.86 -19.87 -2.35
N ARG A 612 15.89 -18.95 -2.26
CA ARG A 612 15.84 -17.94 -1.18
C ARG A 612 15.73 -18.57 0.20
N ALA A 613 14.95 -19.64 0.33
CA ALA A 613 14.78 -20.36 1.58
C ALA A 613 16.10 -20.97 2.09
N ILE A 614 16.97 -21.43 1.19
CA ILE A 614 18.30 -21.94 1.54
C ILE A 614 19.30 -20.81 1.82
N LEU A 615 19.22 -19.70 1.07
CA LEU A 615 20.12 -18.56 1.26
C LEU A 615 19.76 -17.69 2.48
N ASN A 616 18.70 -18.03 3.23
CA ASN A 616 18.15 -17.23 4.33
C ASN A 616 17.85 -15.77 3.93
N VAL A 617 17.56 -15.52 2.65
CA VAL A 617 17.16 -14.19 2.18
C VAL A 617 15.68 -14.01 2.47
N ASN A 618 15.37 -13.53 3.69
CA ASN A 618 14.03 -13.08 4.01
C ASN A 618 13.71 -11.85 3.15
N THR A 619 12.86 -12.04 2.14
CA THR A 619 12.32 -10.90 1.37
C THR A 619 11.17 -10.29 2.18
N PRO A 620 11.19 -8.99 2.54
CA PRO A 620 9.99 -8.34 3.06
C PRO A 620 8.88 -8.42 2.01
N ARG A 621 7.70 -8.90 2.41
CA ARG A 621 6.56 -9.17 1.52
C ARG A 621 5.99 -7.87 0.97
N PHE A 622 5.65 -7.88 -0.32
CA PHE A 622 4.81 -6.86 -0.95
C PHE A 622 3.37 -7.12 -0.53
N THR A 623 2.97 -6.61 0.62
CA THR A 623 1.55 -6.46 0.93
C THR A 623 1.06 -5.31 0.05
N GLN A 624 0.36 -5.63 -1.03
CA GLN A 624 -0.49 -4.63 -1.66
C GLN A 624 -1.52 -4.25 -0.61
N ARG A 625 -1.34 -3.05 -0.04
CA ARG A 625 -2.33 -2.40 0.80
C ARG A 625 -3.60 -2.35 -0.05
N THR A 626 -4.66 -3.00 0.43
CA THR A 626 -6.02 -2.97 -0.11
C THR A 626 -6.29 -1.59 -0.69
N GLN A 627 -6.41 -1.50 -2.02
CA GLN A 627 -6.94 -0.31 -2.66
C GLN A 627 -8.46 -0.37 -2.49
N GLU A 628 -8.95 0.16 -1.37
CA GLU A 628 -10.36 0.56 -1.28
C GLU A 628 -10.58 1.70 -2.27
N VAL A 629 -11.10 1.35 -3.45
CA VAL A 629 -11.58 2.31 -4.44
C VAL A 629 -13.00 2.71 -4.02
N GLN A 630 -13.10 3.79 -3.25
CA GLN A 630 -14.28 4.66 -3.30
C GLN A 630 -14.17 5.53 -4.56
N GLN A 631 -15.07 5.37 -5.54
CA GLN A 631 -15.36 6.46 -6.47
C GLN A 631 -16.81 6.50 -6.97
N THR A 632 -17.29 7.75 -6.99
CA THR A 632 -18.30 8.36 -7.87
C THR A 632 -19.78 8.11 -7.59
N ASN A 633 -20.40 9.20 -7.11
CA ASN A 633 -21.79 9.53 -6.77
C ASN A 633 -22.33 9.11 -5.40
#